data_AF-A0A8J2QHQ2-F1
#
_entry.id   AF-A0A8J2QHQ2-F1
#
_cell.length_a   1.000
_cell.length_b   1.000
_cell.length_c   1.000
_cell.angle_alpha   90.00
_cell.angle_beta   90.00
_cell.angle_gamma   90.00
#
_symmetry.space_group_name_H-M   'P 1'
#
loop_
_entity.id
_entity.type
_entity.pdbx_description
1 polymer ?
#
loop_
_entity_poly.entity_id
_entity_poly.type
_entity_poly.pdbx_seq_one_letter_code
_entity_poly.pdbx_strand_id
1 'polypeptide(L)'
;MGTCIINGSTCGVVACDGAQVAATLSCDRISRSIEVWLKTGRRHSEILEEQKTSEGRLRRPGSTIILWLKCDQEIHDVRLNSRVDSMLKDGLIDELLDFHDRHNKQRIKDGKPPDYTKGVFQTLGLKEFHEYLILPPEKKEQEEGKKLLEVSIDNMKMGTRRYARRQNKMVKGRFLEHPTREVPPIFTLDTTDLSKWDDEVKNKAIVIIESFINGSPCEYESLTSNATEDIKKLNRHSSNYCEICERLIIGDKEFAIHLNSNRHKKVLKLKNNLKVNKQKEKTE
;
A
#
# COMPACT_ATOMS: atom_id res chain seq x y z
N MET A 1 -32.39 -30.31 8.08
CA MET A 1 -31.56 -31.05 7.10
C MET A 1 -31.71 -30.36 5.76
N GLY A 2 -30.61 -29.87 5.20
CA GLY A 2 -30.61 -29.03 4.00
C GLY A 2 -29.27 -28.31 3.86
N THR A 3 -28.21 -29.09 3.69
CA THR A 3 -26.83 -28.66 3.51
C THR A 3 -26.67 -28.07 2.11
N CYS A 4 -26.39 -26.78 1.99
CA CYS A 4 -25.99 -26.17 0.70
C CYS A 4 -24.46 -26.10 0.64
N ILE A 5 -23.89 -27.01 -0.15
CA ILE A 5 -22.48 -27.08 -0.53
C ILE A 5 -22.25 -26.01 -1.59
N ILE A 6 -21.40 -25.02 -1.31
CA ILE A 6 -20.95 -24.03 -2.30
C ILE A 6 -19.66 -24.56 -2.92
N ASN A 7 -19.82 -25.36 -3.98
CA ASN A 7 -18.72 -25.68 -4.89
C ASN A 7 -18.47 -24.49 -5.80
N GLY A 8 -17.19 -24.17 -5.98
CA GLY A 8 -16.73 -23.05 -6.79
C GLY A 8 -17.06 -23.21 -8.27
N SER A 9 -16.84 -22.08 -8.96
CA SER A 9 -16.92 -21.85 -10.41
C SER A 9 -18.20 -21.12 -10.83
N THR A 10 -17.99 -19.97 -11.46
CA THR A 10 -18.96 -19.05 -12.07
C THR A 10 -19.72 -18.14 -11.10
N CYS A 11 -19.15 -16.96 -10.84
CA CYS A 11 -19.89 -15.86 -10.24
C CYS A 11 -20.76 -15.21 -11.34
N GLY A 12 -22.07 -15.34 -11.21
CA GLY A 12 -23.05 -14.75 -12.12
C GLY A 12 -22.99 -13.23 -12.11
N VAL A 13 -23.18 -12.64 -13.29
CA VAL A 13 -23.23 -11.18 -13.49
C VAL A 13 -24.57 -10.66 -12.95
N VAL A 14 -24.54 -10.06 -11.76
CA VAL A 14 -25.60 -9.15 -11.32
C VAL A 14 -25.28 -7.77 -11.89
N ALA A 15 -26.17 -7.27 -12.76
CA ALA A 15 -26.08 -5.93 -13.33
C ALA A 15 -26.15 -4.88 -12.22
N CYS A 16 -25.01 -4.28 -11.93
CA CYS A 16 -24.87 -3.09 -11.09
C CYS A 16 -23.76 -2.25 -11.72
N ASP A 17 -24.10 -1.11 -12.34
CA ASP A 17 -23.11 -0.18 -12.90
C ASP A 17 -22.15 0.39 -11.83
N GLY A 18 -22.48 0.24 -10.53
CA GLY A 18 -21.55 0.47 -9.43
C GLY A 18 -20.40 -0.54 -9.31
N ALA A 19 -20.46 -1.67 -10.03
CA ALA A 19 -19.41 -2.69 -10.06
C ALA A 19 -18.31 -2.41 -11.11
N GLN A 20 -18.47 -1.39 -11.97
CA GLN A 20 -17.47 -1.07 -13.02
C GLN A 20 -16.14 -0.54 -12.45
N VAL A 21 -16.12 -0.11 -11.19
CA VAL A 21 -14.89 0.25 -10.46
C VAL A 21 -14.28 -0.96 -9.72
N ALA A 22 -14.97 -2.10 -9.66
CA ALA A 22 -14.63 -3.20 -8.74
C ALA A 22 -13.52 -4.15 -9.23
N ALA A 23 -13.17 -4.18 -10.51
CA ALA A 23 -12.26 -5.20 -11.06
C ALA A 23 -10.78 -5.08 -10.62
N THR A 24 -10.41 -4.03 -9.89
CA THR A 24 -9.05 -3.80 -9.36
C THR A 24 -9.04 -3.33 -7.89
N LEU A 25 -10.19 -3.34 -7.23
CA LEU A 25 -10.31 -2.99 -5.82
C LEU A 25 -10.20 -4.24 -4.94
N SER A 26 -9.52 -4.12 -3.79
CA SER A 26 -9.45 -5.18 -2.79
C SER A 26 -10.86 -5.51 -2.28
N CYS A 27 -11.12 -6.77 -1.90
CA CYS A 27 -12.42 -7.24 -1.40
C CYS A 27 -13.04 -6.28 -0.36
N ASP A 28 -12.21 -5.74 0.54
CA ASP A 28 -12.64 -4.77 1.57
C ASP A 28 -13.21 -3.47 1.00
N ARG A 29 -12.66 -2.96 -0.10
CA ARG A 29 -13.13 -1.71 -0.75
C ARG A 29 -14.47 -1.93 -1.43
N ILE A 30 -14.68 -3.12 -2.00
CA ILE A 30 -15.97 -3.53 -2.57
C ILE A 30 -17.00 -3.68 -1.44
N SER A 31 -16.66 -4.43 -0.39
CA SER A 31 -17.52 -4.63 0.77
C SER A 31 -17.95 -3.30 1.38
N ARG A 32 -17.01 -2.36 1.58
CA ARG A 32 -17.32 -1.03 2.10
C ARG A 32 -18.25 -0.25 1.18
N SER A 33 -18.08 -0.35 -0.13
CA SER A 33 -18.93 0.37 -1.09
C SER A 33 -20.37 -0.15 -1.11
N ILE A 34 -20.53 -1.47 -1.00
CA ILE A 34 -21.84 -2.11 -0.84
C ILE A 34 -22.46 -1.70 0.49
N GLU A 35 -21.68 -1.69 1.58
CA GLU A 35 -22.15 -1.27 2.90
C GLU A 35 -22.65 0.19 2.90
N VAL A 36 -21.93 1.11 2.25
CA VAL A 36 -22.36 2.51 2.10
C VAL A 36 -23.70 2.60 1.37
N TRP A 37 -23.86 1.83 0.29
CA TRP A 37 -25.12 1.79 -0.45
C TRP A 37 -26.26 1.22 0.40
N LEU A 38 -26.05 0.11 1.10
CA LEU A 38 -27.06 -0.49 1.97
C LEU A 38 -27.50 0.44 3.13
N LYS A 39 -26.57 1.24 3.66
CA LYS A 39 -26.86 2.16 4.78
C LYS A 39 -27.49 3.47 4.35
N THR A 40 -27.06 4.03 3.22
CA THR A 40 -27.48 5.37 2.78
C THR A 40 -28.55 5.35 1.69
N GLY A 41 -28.73 4.22 1.00
CA GLY A 41 -29.54 4.10 -0.22
C GLY A 41 -28.92 4.78 -1.44
N ARG A 42 -27.78 5.48 -1.28
CA ARG A 42 -27.11 6.24 -2.33
C ARG A 42 -25.92 5.47 -2.89
N ARG A 43 -25.63 5.64 -4.18
CA ARG A 43 -24.45 5.00 -4.80
C ARG A 43 -23.19 5.61 -4.21
N HIS A 44 -22.24 4.77 -3.80
CA HIS A 44 -20.98 5.26 -3.22
C HIS A 44 -20.21 6.16 -4.20
N SER A 45 -20.34 5.93 -5.52
CA SER A 45 -19.75 6.78 -6.55
C SER A 45 -20.27 8.22 -6.53
N GLU A 46 -21.58 8.42 -6.33
CA GLU A 46 -22.19 9.76 -6.26
C GLU A 46 -21.67 10.53 -5.04
N ILE A 47 -21.60 9.87 -3.88
CA ILE A 47 -21.07 10.47 -2.65
C ILE A 47 -19.60 10.88 -2.85
N LEU A 48 -18.81 10.05 -3.52
CA LEU A 48 -17.41 10.37 -3.83
C LEU A 48 -17.29 11.51 -4.86
N GLU A 49 -18.19 11.62 -5.83
CA GLU A 49 -18.22 12.72 -6.80
C GLU A 49 -18.60 14.05 -6.16
N GLU A 50 -19.57 14.05 -5.26
CA GLU A 50 -19.91 15.23 -4.44
C GLU A 50 -18.73 15.64 -3.55
N GLN A 51 -18.07 14.65 -2.93
CA GLN A 51 -16.87 14.92 -2.14
C GLN A 51 -15.77 15.50 -3.03
N LYS A 52 -15.54 14.98 -4.24
CA LYS A 52 -14.53 15.48 -5.20
C LYS A 52 -14.67 16.97 -5.49
N THR A 53 -15.88 17.52 -5.53
CA THR A 53 -16.10 18.96 -5.74
C THR A 53 -15.56 19.81 -4.58
N SER A 54 -15.48 19.22 -3.38
CA SER A 54 -14.88 19.80 -2.17
C SER A 54 -13.50 19.20 -1.82
N GLU A 55 -13.05 18.19 -2.57
CA GLU A 55 -11.91 17.35 -2.23
C GLU A 55 -10.62 18.06 -2.61
N GLY A 56 -9.65 17.97 -1.71
CA GLY A 56 -8.31 18.49 -1.94
C GLY A 56 -8.07 19.89 -1.40
N ARG A 57 -9.07 20.57 -0.81
CA ARG A 57 -8.81 21.80 -0.03
C ARG A 57 -8.25 21.47 1.34
N LEU A 58 -7.32 22.28 1.81
CA LEU A 58 -6.83 22.17 3.18
C LEU A 58 -7.91 22.65 4.15
N ARG A 59 -8.10 21.91 5.25
CA ARG A 59 -9.03 22.34 6.31
C ARG A 59 -8.58 23.65 6.98
N ARG A 60 -7.26 23.90 6.99
CA ARG A 60 -6.63 25.13 7.50
C ARG A 60 -5.52 25.58 6.53
N PRO A 61 -5.88 26.26 5.44
CA PRO A 61 -4.92 26.79 4.49
C PRO A 61 -3.94 27.75 5.19
N GLY A 62 -2.66 27.69 4.83
CA GLY A 62 -1.63 28.59 5.37
C GLY A 62 -1.22 28.37 6.83
N SER A 63 -1.83 27.43 7.58
CA SER A 63 -1.48 27.15 8.98
C SER A 63 -0.72 25.83 9.17
N THR A 64 -0.32 25.16 8.08
CA THR A 64 0.36 23.86 8.13
C THR A 64 1.56 23.88 7.19
N ILE A 65 2.67 23.31 7.66
CA ILE A 65 3.83 22.95 6.85
C ILE A 65 4.12 21.47 7.04
N ILE A 66 4.75 20.85 6.05
CA ILE A 66 5.17 19.44 6.12
C ILE A 66 6.69 19.40 6.06
N LEU A 67 7.30 18.86 7.11
CA LEU A 67 8.72 18.52 7.10
C LEU A 67 8.86 17.05 6.71
N TRP A 68 9.43 16.79 5.54
CA TRP A 68 9.62 15.45 5.02
C TRP A 68 11.09 15.02 5.15
N LEU A 69 11.34 14.12 6.09
CA LEU A 69 12.63 13.45 6.25
C LEU A 69 12.88 12.51 5.06
N LYS A 70 13.93 12.78 4.30
CA LYS A 70 14.39 11.93 3.21
C LYS A 70 15.69 11.25 3.60
N CYS A 71 15.88 10.04 3.09
CA CYS A 71 17.10 9.28 3.24
C CYS A 71 17.32 8.55 1.92
N ASP A 72 18.57 8.41 1.50
CA ASP A 72 18.91 7.52 0.40
C ASP A 72 18.39 6.10 0.66
N GLN A 73 17.89 5.46 -0.41
CA GLN A 73 17.19 4.19 -0.29
C GLN A 73 18.12 3.05 0.17
N GLU A 74 19.37 3.03 -0.28
CA GLU A 74 20.32 1.97 0.06
C GLU A 74 20.76 2.10 1.52
N ILE A 75 21.10 3.32 1.94
CA ILE A 75 21.47 3.62 3.33
C ILE A 75 20.31 3.35 4.28
N HIS A 76 19.09 3.75 3.89
CA HIS A 76 17.90 3.49 4.69
C HIS A 76 17.63 1.98 4.84
N ASP A 77 17.76 1.19 3.75
CA ASP A 77 17.56 -0.26 3.80
C ASP A 77 18.56 -0.95 4.74
N VAL A 78 19.83 -0.52 4.73
CA VAL A 78 20.86 -1.00 5.66
C VAL A 78 20.47 -0.67 7.11
N ARG A 79 20.10 0.58 7.39
CA ARG A 79 19.69 1.00 8.75
C ARG A 79 18.47 0.26 9.25
N LEU A 80 17.48 0.02 8.40
CA LEU A 80 16.29 -0.74 8.77
C LEU A 80 16.64 -2.19 9.14
N ASN A 81 17.57 -2.82 8.42
CA ASN A 81 18.04 -4.16 8.77
C ASN A 81 18.76 -4.15 10.12
N SER A 82 19.73 -3.24 10.32
CA SER A 82 20.46 -3.12 11.58
C SER A 82 19.54 -2.80 12.76
N ARG A 83 18.46 -2.03 12.54
CA ARG A 83 17.45 -1.76 13.56
C ARG A 83 16.72 -3.04 13.96
N VAL A 84 16.33 -3.89 13.00
CA VAL A 84 15.71 -5.19 13.31
C VAL A 84 16.69 -6.06 14.11
N ASP A 85 17.97 -6.05 13.74
CA ASP A 85 18.99 -6.81 14.48
C ASP A 85 19.16 -6.29 15.93
N SER A 86 19.08 -4.97 16.16
CA SER A 86 19.04 -4.40 17.51
C SER A 86 17.79 -4.85 18.27
N MET A 87 16.61 -4.77 17.65
CA MET A 87 15.35 -5.18 18.28
C MET A 87 15.38 -6.63 18.75
N LEU A 88 16.01 -7.53 17.97
CA LEU A 88 16.19 -8.93 18.38
C LEU A 88 17.08 -9.06 19.61
N LYS A 89 18.18 -8.29 19.69
CA LYS A 89 19.06 -8.26 20.87
C LYS A 89 18.36 -7.68 22.10
N ASP A 90 17.46 -6.72 21.89
CA ASP A 90 16.68 -6.05 22.93
C ASP A 90 15.50 -6.92 23.44
N GLY A 91 15.33 -8.14 22.93
CA GLY A 91 14.32 -9.09 23.44
C GLY A 91 13.00 -9.14 22.68
N LEU A 92 12.97 -8.71 21.40
CA LEU A 92 11.74 -8.72 20.58
C LEU A 92 11.03 -10.08 20.57
N ILE A 93 11.77 -11.20 20.54
CA ILE A 93 11.16 -12.53 20.50
C ILE A 93 10.42 -12.85 21.80
N ASP A 94 11.00 -12.45 22.94
CA ASP A 94 10.40 -12.66 24.26
C ASP A 94 9.11 -11.83 24.40
N GLU A 95 9.12 -10.58 23.92
CA GLU A 95 7.94 -9.73 23.87
C GLU A 95 6.81 -10.36 23.04
N LEU A 96 7.14 -10.92 21.87
CA LEU A 96 6.16 -11.56 20.99
C LEU A 96 5.59 -12.84 21.59
N LEU A 97 6.43 -13.65 22.25
CA LEU A 97 6.00 -14.87 22.93
C LEU A 97 5.08 -14.55 24.12
N ASP A 98 5.45 -13.59 24.96
CA ASP A 98 4.63 -13.15 26.08
C ASP A 98 3.29 -12.56 25.61
N PHE A 99 3.32 -11.70 24.57
CA PHE A 99 2.10 -11.17 23.97
C PHE A 99 1.18 -12.29 23.46
N HIS A 100 1.73 -13.26 22.74
CA HIS A 100 0.96 -14.39 22.19
C HIS A 100 0.34 -15.25 23.28
N ASP A 101 1.08 -15.53 24.36
CA ASP A 101 0.57 -16.32 25.49
C ASP A 101 -0.54 -15.58 26.25
N ARG A 102 -0.32 -14.31 26.62
CA ARG A 102 -1.34 -13.47 27.27
C ARG A 102 -2.61 -13.34 26.43
N HIS A 103 -2.45 -13.12 25.12
CA HIS A 103 -3.59 -13.03 24.22
C HIS A 103 -4.34 -14.35 24.11
N ASN A 104 -3.66 -15.48 23.99
CA ASN A 104 -4.32 -16.79 23.90
C ASN A 104 -5.07 -17.14 25.18
N LYS A 105 -4.52 -16.86 26.36
CA LYS A 105 -5.21 -17.02 27.64
C LYS A 105 -6.49 -16.21 27.70
N GLN A 106 -6.45 -14.94 27.27
CA GLN A 106 -7.63 -14.09 27.25
C GLN A 106 -8.67 -14.57 26.22
N ARG A 107 -8.23 -14.96 25.02
CA ARG A 107 -9.08 -15.49 23.96
C ARG A 107 -9.86 -16.73 24.42
N ILE A 108 -9.20 -17.65 25.13
CA ILE A 108 -9.84 -18.87 25.65
C ILE A 108 -10.94 -18.50 26.66
N LYS A 109 -10.71 -17.50 27.53
CA LYS A 109 -11.74 -16.99 28.45
C LYS A 109 -12.93 -16.39 27.72
N ASP A 110 -12.67 -15.64 26.64
CA ASP A 110 -13.71 -14.94 25.89
C ASP A 110 -14.49 -15.83 24.89
N GLY A 111 -14.04 -17.09 24.68
CA GLY A 111 -14.68 -18.05 23.78
C GLY A 111 -14.64 -17.68 22.29
N LYS A 112 -13.76 -16.75 21.89
CA LYS A 112 -13.69 -16.24 20.51
C LYS A 112 -12.65 -17.00 19.69
N PRO A 113 -12.92 -17.32 18.41
CA PRO A 113 -11.90 -17.86 17.52
C PRO A 113 -10.81 -16.79 17.25
N PRO A 114 -9.55 -17.20 16.99
CA PRO A 114 -8.52 -16.24 16.64
C PRO A 114 -8.81 -15.59 15.27
N ASP A 115 -8.81 -14.25 15.22
CA ASP A 115 -8.84 -13.50 13.96
C ASP A 115 -7.51 -12.78 13.75
N TYR A 116 -6.58 -13.46 13.06
CA TYR A 116 -5.27 -12.90 12.72
C TYR A 116 -5.34 -11.92 11.54
N THR A 117 -6.52 -11.67 10.95
CA THR A 117 -6.67 -10.78 9.80
C THR A 117 -6.86 -9.31 10.18
N LYS A 118 -7.07 -9.01 11.47
CA LYS A 118 -7.45 -7.67 11.95
C LYS A 118 -6.63 -7.20 13.14
N GLY A 119 -6.64 -5.89 13.34
CA GLY A 119 -6.10 -5.24 14.53
C GLY A 119 -4.59 -5.42 14.68
N VAL A 120 -4.17 -5.68 15.92
CA VAL A 120 -2.75 -5.82 16.29
C VAL A 120 -2.07 -6.94 15.50
N PHE A 121 -2.79 -7.97 15.04
CA PHE A 121 -2.20 -9.06 14.25
C PHE A 121 -1.75 -8.68 12.84
N GLN A 122 -2.13 -7.50 12.35
CA GLN A 122 -1.60 -6.95 11.10
C GLN A 122 -0.40 -6.03 11.31
N THR A 123 0.08 -5.86 12.54
CA THR A 123 1.32 -5.12 12.79
C THR A 123 2.52 -5.89 12.25
N LEU A 124 3.48 -5.11 11.76
CA LEU A 124 4.74 -5.65 11.29
C LEU A 124 5.55 -6.19 12.48
N GLY A 125 6.06 -7.41 12.35
CA GLY A 125 6.77 -8.12 13.42
C GLY A 125 5.91 -9.15 14.16
N LEU A 126 4.59 -9.02 14.19
CA LEU A 126 3.73 -10.07 14.76
C LEU A 126 3.25 -11.05 13.69
N LYS A 127 2.87 -10.52 12.52
CA LYS A 127 2.39 -11.32 11.39
C LYS A 127 3.47 -12.25 10.83
N GLU A 128 4.70 -11.74 10.72
CA GLU A 128 5.83 -12.48 10.16
C GLU A 128 6.33 -13.61 11.07
N PHE A 129 6.09 -13.50 12.38
CA PHE A 129 6.46 -14.50 13.38
C PHE A 129 5.30 -15.43 13.74
N HIS A 130 4.14 -15.29 13.11
CA HIS A 130 2.94 -16.04 13.49
C HIS A 130 3.17 -17.55 13.50
N GLU A 131 3.76 -18.10 12.45
CA GLU A 131 4.04 -19.54 12.33
C GLU A 131 5.02 -20.02 13.42
N TYR A 132 6.03 -19.22 13.75
CA TYR A 132 6.96 -19.51 14.84
C TYR A 132 6.28 -19.45 16.22
N LEU A 133 5.42 -18.46 16.45
CA LEU A 133 4.77 -18.25 17.75
C LEU A 133 3.80 -19.39 18.11
N ILE A 134 3.12 -19.98 17.13
CA ILE A 134 2.18 -21.09 17.33
C ILE A 134 2.86 -22.46 17.49
N LEU A 135 4.17 -22.58 17.22
CA LEU A 135 4.88 -23.83 17.42
C LEU A 135 4.89 -24.26 18.90
N PRO A 136 4.75 -25.56 19.19
CA PRO A 136 4.97 -26.10 20.52
C PRO A 136 6.40 -25.80 21.01
N PRO A 137 6.62 -25.59 22.33
CA PRO A 137 7.93 -25.29 22.89
C PRO A 137 9.01 -26.31 22.47
N GLU A 138 8.67 -27.60 22.48
CA GLU A 138 9.56 -28.70 22.11
C GLU A 138 10.08 -28.61 20.66
N LYS A 139 9.29 -28.04 19.75
CA LYS A 139 9.65 -27.88 18.33
C LYS A 139 10.40 -26.59 18.05
N LYS A 140 10.33 -25.60 18.95
CA LYS A 140 11.04 -24.32 18.78
C LYS A 140 12.55 -24.48 18.91
N GLU A 141 13.00 -25.39 19.76
CA GLU A 141 14.43 -25.66 19.99
C GLU A 141 15.05 -26.57 18.91
N GLN A 142 14.21 -27.28 18.16
CA GLN A 142 14.61 -28.13 17.04
C GLN A 142 15.12 -27.30 15.85
N GLU A 143 15.85 -27.96 14.96
CA GLU A 143 16.41 -27.33 13.76
C GLU A 143 15.31 -26.68 12.88
N GLU A 144 14.13 -27.30 12.81
CA GLU A 144 12.97 -26.75 12.10
C GLU A 144 12.49 -25.43 12.71
N GLY A 145 12.42 -25.34 14.04
CA GLY A 145 12.01 -24.12 14.75
C GLY A 145 13.01 -22.97 14.57
N LYS A 146 14.31 -23.27 14.58
CA LYS A 146 15.37 -22.29 14.32
C LYS A 146 15.34 -21.77 12.88
N LYS A 147 15.15 -22.66 11.90
CA LYS A 147 14.98 -22.26 10.48
C LYS A 147 13.76 -21.38 10.29
N LEU A 148 12.64 -21.72 10.93
CA LEU A 148 11.43 -20.90 10.85
C LEU A 148 11.64 -19.51 11.46
N LEU A 149 12.36 -19.43 12.57
CA LEU A 149 12.71 -18.15 13.19
C LEU A 149 13.55 -17.27 12.25
N GLU A 150 14.57 -17.84 11.59
CA GLU A 150 15.38 -17.12 10.60
C GLU A 150 14.53 -16.59 9.44
N VAL A 151 13.65 -17.44 8.89
CA VAL A 151 12.70 -17.03 7.84
C VAL A 151 11.78 -15.91 8.32
N SER A 152 11.27 -15.98 9.55
CA SER A 152 10.44 -14.92 10.14
C SER A 152 11.20 -13.60 10.27
N ILE A 153 12.48 -13.63 10.67
CA ILE A 153 13.34 -12.44 10.77
C ILE A 153 13.57 -11.83 9.38
N ASP A 154 13.87 -12.64 8.38
CA ASP A 154 14.08 -12.17 7.00
C ASP A 154 12.81 -11.56 6.41
N ASN A 155 11.66 -12.19 6.67
CA ASN A 155 10.36 -11.66 6.29
C ASN A 155 10.06 -10.34 6.98
N MET A 156 10.41 -10.18 8.27
CA MET A 156 10.28 -8.92 8.99
C MET A 156 11.15 -7.84 8.36
N LYS A 157 12.44 -8.09 8.14
CA LYS A 157 13.36 -7.15 7.47
C LYS A 157 12.81 -6.73 6.11
N MET A 158 12.36 -7.70 5.31
CA MET A 158 11.77 -7.45 3.99
C MET A 158 10.48 -6.63 4.09
N GLY A 159 9.60 -6.94 5.04
CA GLY A 159 8.38 -6.22 5.34
C GLY A 159 8.65 -4.77 5.70
N THR A 160 9.62 -4.51 6.58
CA THR A 160 10.03 -3.16 6.99
C THR A 160 10.49 -2.32 5.79
N ARG A 161 11.36 -2.87 4.92
CA ARG A 161 11.80 -2.18 3.70
C ARG A 161 10.64 -1.89 2.75
N ARG A 162 9.74 -2.86 2.54
CA ARG A 162 8.54 -2.67 1.70
C ARG A 162 7.62 -1.60 2.28
N TYR A 163 7.48 -1.55 3.60
CA TYR A 163 6.67 -0.54 4.27
C TYR A 163 7.25 0.87 4.09
N ALA A 164 8.55 1.06 4.32
CA ALA A 164 9.23 2.33 4.10
C ALA A 164 9.09 2.83 2.65
N ARG A 165 9.28 1.94 1.66
CA ARG A 165 9.07 2.26 0.24
C ARG A 165 7.63 2.66 -0.05
N ARG A 166 6.65 1.97 0.56
CA ARG A 166 5.23 2.29 0.43
C ARG A 166 4.90 3.66 1.03
N GLN A 167 5.49 4.02 2.18
CA GLN A 167 5.33 5.35 2.77
C GLN A 167 5.85 6.43 1.84
N ASN A 168 7.07 6.28 1.32
CA ASN A 168 7.64 7.22 0.35
C ASN A 168 6.79 7.35 -0.92
N LYS A 169 6.27 6.24 -1.44
CA LYS A 169 5.34 6.24 -2.58
C LYS A 169 4.02 6.94 -2.24
N MET A 170 3.49 6.75 -1.03
CA MET A 170 2.26 7.39 -0.58
C MET A 170 2.46 8.90 -0.46
N VAL A 171 3.56 9.36 0.15
CA VAL A 171 3.89 10.79 0.28
C VAL A 171 3.99 11.44 -1.10
N LYS A 172 4.79 10.86 -2.02
CA LYS A 172 4.90 11.36 -3.41
C LYS A 172 3.53 11.39 -4.11
N GLY A 173 2.80 10.28 -4.08
CA GLY A 173 1.51 10.15 -4.75
C GLY A 173 0.43 11.08 -4.21
N ARG A 174 0.41 11.31 -2.88
CA ARG A 174 -0.60 12.14 -2.21
C ARG A 174 -0.29 13.63 -2.31
N PHE A 175 0.98 14.01 -2.21
CA PHE A 175 1.37 15.40 -2.05
C PHE A 175 2.08 16.02 -3.26
N LEU A 176 2.76 15.23 -4.09
CA LEU A 176 3.57 15.78 -5.20
C LEU A 176 3.01 15.46 -6.58
N GLU A 177 2.28 14.34 -6.71
CA GLU A 177 1.76 13.85 -7.99
C GLU A 177 0.25 14.10 -8.17
N HIS A 178 -0.44 14.64 -7.16
CA HIS A 178 -1.88 14.87 -7.27
C HIS A 178 -2.18 16.22 -7.96
N PRO A 179 -2.90 16.23 -9.10
CA PRO A 179 -2.97 17.40 -9.97
C PRO A 179 -3.80 18.57 -9.42
N THR A 180 -4.81 18.27 -8.61
CA THR A 180 -5.86 19.22 -8.20
C THR A 180 -5.92 19.45 -6.69
N ARG A 181 -4.95 18.91 -5.93
CA ARG A 181 -4.98 18.98 -4.47
C ARG A 181 -4.20 20.18 -3.98
N GLU A 182 -4.82 21.00 -3.14
CA GLU A 182 -4.12 21.99 -2.33
C GLU A 182 -3.23 21.25 -1.35
N VAL A 183 -1.94 21.54 -1.41
CA VAL A 183 -0.92 20.91 -0.58
C VAL A 183 -0.21 21.98 0.25
N PRO A 184 0.02 21.74 1.55
CA PRO A 184 0.78 22.69 2.35
C PRO A 184 2.24 22.70 1.85
N PRO A 185 3.00 23.78 2.09
CA PRO A 185 4.42 23.81 1.77
C PRO A 185 5.16 22.61 2.38
N ILE A 186 5.97 21.93 1.56
CA ILE A 186 6.69 20.71 1.95
C ILE A 186 8.18 20.98 1.86
N PHE A 187 8.88 20.86 2.98
CA PHE A 187 10.33 21.02 3.02
C PHE A 187 11.01 19.69 3.23
N THR A 188 12.10 19.46 2.50
CA THR A 188 12.87 18.22 2.63
C THR A 188 14.07 18.41 3.53
N LEU A 189 14.22 17.47 4.47
CA LEU A 189 15.35 17.41 5.39
C LEU A 189 16.10 16.10 5.11
N ASP A 190 17.40 16.20 4.87
CA ASP A 190 18.20 15.03 4.51
C ASP A 190 18.73 14.34 5.76
N THR A 191 18.39 13.06 5.90
CA THR A 191 18.80 12.19 7.00
C THR A 191 19.78 11.11 6.53
N THR A 192 20.29 11.22 5.30
CA THR A 192 21.20 10.24 4.70
C THR A 192 22.50 10.12 5.47
N ASP A 193 23.07 11.22 5.95
CA ASP A 193 24.25 11.24 6.81
C ASP A 193 23.88 11.72 8.22
N LEU A 194 24.00 10.84 9.22
CA LEU A 194 23.67 11.18 10.60
C LEU A 194 24.69 12.14 11.23
N SER A 195 25.92 12.21 10.70
CA SER A 195 26.92 13.15 11.21
C SER A 195 26.54 14.60 10.92
N LYS A 196 25.74 14.84 9.87
CA LYS A 196 25.22 16.14 9.46
C LYS A 196 23.81 16.42 9.97
N TRP A 197 23.32 15.63 10.92
CA TRP A 197 21.95 15.75 11.43
C TRP A 197 21.64 17.16 11.95
N ASP A 198 22.56 17.74 12.72
CA ASP A 198 22.34 19.04 13.31
C ASP A 198 22.15 20.12 12.25
N ASP A 199 22.91 20.09 11.15
CA ASP A 199 22.82 21.09 10.09
C ASP A 199 21.67 20.80 9.11
N GLU A 200 21.63 19.60 8.52
CA GLU A 200 20.71 19.25 7.42
C GLU A 200 19.27 18.96 7.86
N VAL A 201 19.06 18.71 9.16
CA VAL A 201 17.76 18.37 9.72
C VAL A 201 17.34 19.37 10.79
N LYS A 202 18.08 19.45 11.89
CA LYS A 202 17.64 20.20 13.08
C LYS A 202 17.65 21.71 12.85
N ASN A 203 18.81 22.29 12.52
CA ASN A 203 18.98 23.72 12.31
C ASN A 203 18.12 24.20 11.14
N LYS A 204 18.16 23.46 10.03
CA LYS A 204 17.29 23.69 8.88
C LYS A 204 15.80 23.69 9.23
N ALA A 205 15.32 22.70 10.00
CA ALA A 205 13.92 22.66 10.43
C ALA A 205 13.55 23.84 11.33
N ILE A 206 14.42 24.23 12.25
CA ILE A 206 14.19 25.38 13.14
C ILE A 206 14.01 26.65 12.31
N VAL A 207 14.91 26.93 11.38
CA VAL A 207 14.83 28.12 10.50
C VAL A 207 13.53 28.12 9.68
N ILE A 208 13.12 26.97 9.14
CA ILE A 208 11.86 26.83 8.40
C ILE A 208 10.66 27.13 9.30
N ILE A 209 10.64 26.57 10.51
CA ILE A 209 9.54 26.74 11.46
C ILE A 209 9.46 28.19 11.93
N GLU A 210 10.59 28.80 12.30
CA GLU A 210 10.63 30.21 12.73
C GLU A 210 10.18 31.15 11.61
N SER A 211 10.65 30.92 10.39
CA SER A 211 10.22 31.72 9.23
C SER A 211 8.71 31.59 8.99
N PHE A 212 8.18 30.37 9.12
CA PHE A 212 6.75 30.09 8.96
C PHE A 212 5.90 30.74 10.06
N ILE A 213 6.33 30.69 11.32
CA ILE A 213 5.61 31.31 12.45
C ILE A 213 5.63 32.83 12.34
N ASN A 214 6.76 33.42 11.96
CA ASN A 214 6.95 34.87 11.89
C ASN A 214 6.45 35.50 10.57
N GLY A 215 6.11 34.68 9.57
CA GLY A 215 5.73 35.14 8.24
C GLY A 215 6.88 35.79 7.45
N SER A 216 8.13 35.51 7.82
CA SER A 216 9.31 36.02 7.11
C SER A 216 9.68 35.12 5.92
N PRO A 217 10.39 35.65 4.91
CA PRO A 217 10.92 34.83 3.82
C PRO A 217 11.81 33.71 4.36
N CYS A 218 11.55 32.47 3.92
CA CYS A 218 12.36 31.30 4.27
C CYS A 218 13.48 31.15 3.25
N GLU A 219 14.72 30.96 3.72
CA GLU A 219 15.89 30.72 2.86
C GLU A 219 15.77 29.41 2.07
N TYR A 220 15.11 28.41 2.65
CA TYR A 220 14.92 27.11 2.02
C TYR A 220 13.67 27.08 1.16
N GLU A 221 13.78 26.47 -0.02
CA GLU A 221 12.65 26.30 -0.94
C GLU A 221 11.78 25.10 -0.55
N SER A 222 10.46 25.29 -0.65
CA SER A 222 9.50 24.19 -0.55
C SER A 222 9.45 23.40 -1.86
N LEU A 223 9.23 22.09 -1.76
CA LEU A 223 8.93 21.24 -2.91
C LEU A 223 7.67 21.72 -3.63
N THR A 224 7.79 21.91 -4.94
CA THR A 224 6.66 22.13 -5.82
C THR A 224 6.15 20.79 -6.38
N SER A 225 4.88 20.76 -6.79
CA SER A 225 4.31 19.59 -7.45
C SER A 225 4.97 19.41 -8.82
N ASN A 226 5.64 18.27 -9.04
CA ASN A 226 6.28 17.94 -10.31
C ASN A 226 5.29 17.41 -11.38
N ALA A 227 3.98 17.56 -11.16
CA ALA A 227 2.97 17.10 -12.10
C ALA A 227 2.97 18.01 -13.34
N THR A 228 3.56 17.53 -14.44
CA THR A 228 3.41 18.16 -15.76
C THR A 228 1.94 18.22 -16.14
N GLU A 229 1.53 19.23 -16.90
CA GLU A 229 0.12 19.42 -17.30
C GLU A 229 -0.48 18.18 -17.97
N ASP A 230 0.33 17.41 -18.71
CA ASP A 230 -0.09 16.17 -19.35
C ASP A 230 -0.43 15.06 -18.35
N ILE A 231 0.32 14.96 -17.24
CA ILE A 231 0.02 14.01 -16.15
C ILE A 231 -1.27 14.42 -15.43
N LYS A 232 -1.59 15.72 -15.38
CA LYS A 232 -2.83 16.22 -14.76
C LYS A 232 -4.09 15.84 -15.55
N LYS A 233 -3.97 15.63 -16.87
CA LYS A 233 -5.10 15.27 -17.76
C LYS A 233 -5.44 13.78 -17.75
N LEU A 234 -4.52 12.92 -17.29
CA LEU A 234 -4.76 11.47 -17.27
C LEU A 234 -5.84 11.11 -16.24
N ASN A 235 -6.87 10.41 -16.67
CA ASN A 235 -7.91 9.94 -15.77
C ASN A 235 -7.43 8.69 -15.05
N ARG A 236 -7.19 8.81 -13.75
CA ARG A 236 -6.76 7.70 -12.89
C ARG A 236 -7.88 6.68 -12.60
N HIS A 237 -9.12 7.03 -12.92
CA HIS A 237 -10.30 6.20 -12.69
C HIS A 237 -10.97 5.76 -14.00
N SER A 238 -10.37 6.01 -15.16
CA SER A 238 -10.90 5.51 -16.43
C SER A 238 -10.93 3.98 -16.45
N SER A 239 -11.97 3.40 -17.03
CA SER A 239 -12.11 1.96 -17.19
C SER A 239 -11.73 1.57 -18.62
N ASN A 240 -10.54 0.99 -18.80
CA ASN A 240 -10.03 0.58 -20.11
C ASN A 240 -10.04 -0.95 -20.22
N TYR A 241 -10.73 -1.50 -21.22
CA TYR A 241 -10.75 -2.94 -21.46
C TYR A 241 -9.73 -3.34 -22.53
N CYS A 242 -8.87 -4.31 -22.23
CA CYS A 242 -7.98 -4.90 -23.22
C CYS A 242 -8.62 -6.15 -23.84
N GLU A 243 -9.02 -6.09 -25.11
CA GLU A 243 -9.59 -7.24 -25.83
C GLU A 243 -8.59 -8.39 -26.06
N ILE A 244 -7.29 -8.08 -26.13
CA ILE A 244 -6.25 -9.10 -26.34
C ILE A 244 -6.05 -9.92 -25.08
N CYS A 245 -6.00 -9.26 -23.92
CA CYS A 245 -5.78 -9.91 -22.64
C CYS A 245 -7.07 -10.23 -21.87
N GLU A 246 -8.23 -9.84 -22.41
CA GLU A 246 -9.57 -10.02 -21.82
C GLU A 246 -9.62 -9.54 -20.37
N ARG A 247 -9.13 -8.32 -20.14
CA ARG A 247 -8.99 -7.76 -18.79
C ARG A 247 -9.36 -6.28 -18.75
N LEU A 248 -10.12 -5.91 -17.72
CA LEU A 248 -10.38 -4.52 -17.36
C LEU A 248 -9.20 -3.94 -16.56
N ILE A 249 -8.75 -2.76 -16.96
CA ILE A 249 -7.65 -2.02 -16.35
C ILE A 249 -8.15 -0.62 -16.01
N ILE A 250 -7.97 -0.22 -14.76
CA ILE A 250 -8.38 1.11 -14.29
C ILE A 250 -7.19 2.06 -14.38
N GLY A 251 -7.42 3.23 -15.00
CA GLY A 251 -6.46 4.30 -15.17
C GLY A 251 -5.78 4.30 -16.53
N ASP A 252 -5.67 5.49 -17.14
CA ASP A 252 -5.04 5.66 -18.46
C ASP A 252 -3.55 5.30 -18.43
N LYS A 253 -2.86 5.68 -17.35
CA LYS A 253 -1.44 5.39 -17.16
C LYS A 253 -1.21 3.89 -17.04
N GLU A 254 -1.99 3.22 -16.21
CA GLU A 254 -1.93 1.77 -15.99
C GLU A 254 -2.25 1.00 -17.28
N PHE A 255 -3.21 1.48 -18.07
CA PHE A 255 -3.54 0.90 -19.37
C PHE A 255 -2.40 1.06 -20.38
N ALA A 256 -1.78 2.23 -20.47
CA ALA A 256 -0.61 2.44 -21.32
C ALA A 256 0.58 1.54 -20.93
N ILE A 257 0.83 1.37 -19.63
CA ILE A 257 1.84 0.44 -19.11
C ILE A 257 1.48 -1.00 -19.50
N HIS A 258 0.21 -1.38 -19.38
CA HIS A 258 -0.24 -2.72 -19.76
C HIS A 258 0.02 -3.02 -21.24
N LEU A 259 -0.33 -2.13 -22.16
CA LEU A 259 -0.11 -2.31 -23.60
C LEU A 259 1.38 -2.54 -23.93
N ASN A 260 2.28 -1.88 -23.19
CA ASN A 260 3.72 -2.01 -23.36
C ASN A 260 4.34 -3.20 -22.60
N SER A 261 3.56 -3.85 -21.73
CA SER A 261 4.07 -4.91 -20.86
C SER A 261 4.45 -6.18 -21.64
N ASN A 262 5.47 -6.88 -21.15
CA ASN A 262 5.91 -8.15 -21.73
C ASN A 262 4.79 -9.20 -21.74
N ARG A 263 3.90 -9.19 -20.74
CA ARG A 263 2.74 -10.08 -20.69
C ARG A 263 1.79 -9.80 -21.84
N HIS A 264 1.42 -8.54 -22.07
CA HIS A 264 0.55 -8.16 -23.18
C HIS A 264 1.18 -8.54 -24.53
N LYS A 265 2.46 -8.21 -24.74
CA LYS A 265 3.21 -8.57 -25.95
C LYS A 265 3.25 -10.09 -26.21
N LYS A 266 3.38 -10.91 -25.17
CA LYS A 266 3.35 -12.38 -25.28
C LYS A 266 1.97 -12.88 -25.71
N VAL A 267 0.90 -12.41 -25.09
CA VAL A 267 -0.48 -12.80 -25.44
C VAL A 267 -0.83 -12.35 -26.86
N LEU A 268 -0.41 -11.15 -27.25
CA LEU A 268 -0.58 -10.62 -28.60
C LEU A 268 0.11 -11.51 -29.64
N LYS A 269 1.36 -11.94 -29.40
CA LYS A 269 2.07 -12.89 -30.27
C LYS A 269 1.34 -14.23 -30.39
N LEU A 270 0.87 -14.80 -29.27
CA LEU A 270 0.08 -16.04 -29.26
C LEU A 270 -1.20 -15.92 -30.09
N LYS A 271 -2.00 -14.86 -29.86
CA LYS A 271 -3.24 -14.62 -30.62
C LYS A 271 -2.96 -14.42 -32.13
N ASN A 272 -1.86 -13.75 -32.49
CA ASN A 272 -1.47 -13.59 -33.89
C ASN A 272 -1.05 -14.91 -34.55
N ASN A 273 -0.25 -15.74 -33.88
CA ASN A 273 0.14 -17.06 -34.40
C ASN A 273 -1.06 -17.98 -34.61
N LEU A 274 -2.03 -17.96 -33.68
CA LEU A 274 -3.28 -18.73 -33.81
C LEU A 274 -4.14 -18.23 -34.99
N LYS A 275 -4.17 -16.93 -35.26
CA LYS A 275 -4.86 -16.37 -36.44
C LYS A 275 -4.21 -16.81 -37.74
N VAL A 276 -2.87 -16.80 -37.82
CA VAL A 276 -2.11 -17.25 -39.00
C VAL A 276 -2.32 -18.73 -39.26
N ASN A 277 -2.27 -19.59 -38.23
CA ASN A 277 -2.49 -21.02 -38.40
C ASN A 277 -3.92 -21.34 -38.85
N LYS A 278 -4.93 -20.68 -38.28
CA LYS A 278 -6.33 -20.82 -38.71
C LYS A 278 -6.60 -20.33 -40.13
N GLN A 279 -5.78 -19.40 -40.64
CA GLN A 279 -5.88 -18.96 -42.03
C GLN A 279 -5.28 -20.00 -42.97
N LYS A 280 -4.16 -20.62 -42.60
CA LYS A 280 -3.53 -21.72 -43.37
C LYS A 280 -4.45 -22.94 -43.47
N GLU A 281 -5.08 -23.35 -42.36
CA GLU A 281 -6.05 -24.46 -42.31
C GLU A 281 -7.34 -24.22 -43.12
N LYS A 282 -7.62 -22.98 -43.54
CA LYS A 282 -8.78 -22.64 -44.38
C LYS A 282 -8.46 -22.52 -45.86
N THR A 283 -7.18 -22.50 -46.21
CA THR A 283 -6.67 -22.40 -47.59
C THR A 283 -6.18 -23.74 -48.15
N GLU A 284 -6.16 -24.79 -47.33
CA GLU A 284 -6.04 -26.19 -47.73
C GLU A 284 -7.42 -26.84 -47.81
#